data_AF-A0A2T0ASI8-F1
#
_entry.id   AF-A0A2T0ASI8-F1
#
_cell.length_a   1.000
_cell.length_b   1.000
_cell.length_c   1.000
_cell.angle_alpha   90.00
_cell.angle_beta   90.00
_cell.angle_gamma   90.00
#
_symmetry.space_group_name_H-M   'P 1'
#
loop_
_entity.id
_entity.type
_entity.pdbx_description
1 polymer ?
#
loop_
_entity_poly.entity_id
_entity_poly.type
_entity_poly.pdbx_seq_one_letter_code
_entity_poly.pdbx_strand_id
1 'polypeptide(L)'
;MLGYIRNPDLYHGENKKSNFFEGWYFKLVHPKKELIYAFIPGIFLSDKREYSHSFIQVIKAKESSFEYIKFEKDDFRARKSEFHIDIGENSFSLNKMKLNIKCKEDSFFGTLYFKDIVKWPDSFINPGSMGFYNYLNFMQCYSQVCALHGNIVGSIRINHKIVDFTGGKLYVEKNWGKNFPYSYIWIQGNCFENGEVSLSCSIGHVPFLFTSFTGFLIGIYVNGEFYKFTTINRSTISINFEEKKLFVEASNKDYFLKVEVLNKEGTFMNLYAPRDNSMVPIARESLQGSLIVNLYDKKKDCMIFKGKCSYAGIEFSGDYKNLV
;
A
#
# COMPACT_ATOMS: atom_id res chain seq x y z
N MET A 1 -4.61 20.08 16.81
CA MET A 1 -3.44 19.64 16.00
C MET A 1 -3.07 18.16 16.18
N LEU A 2 -3.49 17.46 17.26
CA LEU A 2 -3.21 16.01 17.43
C LEU A 2 -4.16 15.06 16.67
N GLY A 3 -5.25 15.57 16.11
CA GLY A 3 -6.31 14.74 15.52
C GLY A 3 -5.88 13.93 14.29
N TYR A 4 -5.06 14.49 13.40
CA TYR A 4 -4.57 13.78 12.22
C TYR A 4 -3.50 12.75 12.55
N ILE A 5 -2.66 12.99 13.56
CA ILE A 5 -1.66 12.00 14.03
C ILE A 5 -2.37 10.75 14.57
N ARG A 6 -3.50 10.93 15.25
CA ARG A 6 -4.32 9.83 15.79
C ARG A 6 -5.24 9.17 14.77
N ASN A 7 -5.38 9.77 13.58
CA ASN A 7 -6.15 9.20 12.50
C ASN A 7 -5.31 9.26 11.21
N PRO A 8 -4.35 8.32 11.06
CA PRO A 8 -3.38 8.36 9.98
C PRO A 8 -4.00 8.18 8.58
N ASP A 9 -5.27 7.76 8.50
CA ASP A 9 -6.02 7.68 7.24
C ASP A 9 -6.28 9.08 6.62
N LEU A 10 -6.35 10.15 7.43
CA LEU A 10 -6.65 11.52 6.98
C LEU A 10 -5.55 12.13 6.12
N TYR A 11 -5.85 13.24 5.45
CA TYR A 11 -4.85 14.05 4.75
C TYR A 11 -3.89 14.77 5.73
N HIS A 12 -2.58 14.70 5.48
CA HIS A 12 -1.52 15.26 6.34
C HIS A 12 -0.84 16.50 5.74
N GLY A 13 -1.20 16.88 4.52
CA GLY A 13 -0.59 18.01 3.80
C GLY A 13 -1.21 19.38 4.01
N GLU A 14 -2.27 19.55 4.82
CA GLU A 14 -3.01 20.83 4.98
C GLU A 14 -2.09 22.04 5.25
N ASN A 15 -1.03 21.85 6.05
CA ASN A 15 -0.10 22.92 6.43
C ASN A 15 1.22 22.87 5.65
N LYS A 16 1.32 22.06 4.60
CA LYS A 16 2.54 21.87 3.80
C LYS A 16 2.48 22.78 2.57
N LYS A 17 3.59 23.48 2.30
CA LYS A 17 3.68 24.43 1.18
C LYS A 17 4.58 23.92 0.04
N SER A 18 5.56 23.08 0.36
CA SER A 18 6.51 22.48 -0.57
C SER A 18 7.17 21.25 0.03
N ASN A 19 7.98 20.55 -0.76
CA ASN A 19 8.72 19.34 -0.42
C ASN A 19 7.85 18.34 0.37
N PHE A 20 6.70 18.03 -0.22
CA PHE A 20 5.70 17.18 0.39
C PHE A 20 5.02 16.32 -0.66
N PHE A 21 4.76 15.07 -0.31
CA PHE A 21 3.90 14.20 -1.09
C PHE A 21 2.92 13.50 -0.16
N GLU A 22 1.78 13.10 -0.73
CA GLU A 22 0.86 12.17 -0.10
C GLU A 22 0.09 11.41 -1.18
N GLY A 23 0.03 10.09 -1.06
CA GLY A 23 -0.63 9.22 -2.03
C GLY A 23 -1.28 8.01 -1.37
N TRP A 24 -2.37 7.53 -1.96
CA TRP A 24 -3.16 6.41 -1.45
C TRP A 24 -3.26 5.33 -2.51
N TYR A 25 -2.69 4.17 -2.24
CA TYR A 25 -2.71 2.99 -3.08
C TYR A 25 -4.01 2.20 -2.88
N PHE A 26 -4.93 2.25 -3.86
CA PHE A 26 -6.14 1.43 -3.88
C PHE A 26 -5.95 0.27 -4.85
N LYS A 27 -5.83 -0.96 -4.33
CA LYS A 27 -5.79 -2.16 -5.15
C LYS A 27 -7.13 -2.87 -5.15
N LEU A 28 -7.59 -3.18 -6.35
CA LEU A 28 -8.87 -3.82 -6.62
C LEU A 28 -8.63 -5.12 -7.36
N VAL A 29 -9.26 -6.18 -6.87
CA VAL A 29 -9.22 -7.50 -7.50
C VAL A 29 -10.65 -7.88 -7.85
N HIS A 30 -10.90 -8.11 -9.14
CA HIS A 30 -12.17 -8.61 -9.62
C HIS A 30 -12.50 -9.98 -8.99
N PRO A 31 -13.77 -10.32 -8.70
CA PRO A 31 -14.16 -11.59 -8.07
C PRO A 31 -13.60 -12.83 -8.78
N LYS A 32 -13.54 -12.81 -10.12
CA LYS A 32 -12.97 -13.90 -10.94
C LYS A 32 -11.45 -13.81 -11.13
N LYS A 33 -10.79 -12.83 -10.51
CA LYS A 33 -9.34 -12.55 -10.61
C LYS A 33 -8.83 -12.31 -12.05
N GLU A 34 -9.73 -11.94 -12.97
CA GLU A 34 -9.39 -11.66 -14.37
C GLU A 34 -8.87 -10.23 -14.60
N LEU A 35 -9.24 -9.31 -13.70
CA LEU A 35 -8.85 -7.91 -13.73
C LEU A 35 -8.35 -7.51 -12.35
N ILE A 36 -7.11 -7.02 -12.31
CA ILE A 36 -6.48 -6.49 -11.11
C ILE A 36 -5.93 -5.12 -11.48
N TYR A 37 -6.42 -4.11 -10.77
CA TYR A 37 -6.04 -2.72 -10.97
C TYR A 37 -5.54 -2.13 -9.67
N ALA A 38 -4.62 -1.18 -9.76
CA ALA A 38 -4.36 -0.26 -8.67
C ALA A 38 -4.51 1.19 -9.13
N PHE A 39 -5.18 1.99 -8.32
CA PHE A 39 -5.36 3.42 -8.52
C PHE A 39 -4.66 4.14 -7.38
N ILE A 40 -3.73 5.05 -7.72
CA ILE A 40 -2.93 5.78 -6.74
C ILE A 40 -3.19 7.28 -6.92
N PRO A 41 -4.32 7.82 -6.41
CA PRO A 41 -4.48 9.26 -6.27
C PRO A 41 -3.44 9.84 -5.31
N GLY A 42 -2.98 11.05 -5.59
CA GLY A 42 -2.06 11.76 -4.71
C GLY A 42 -1.84 13.22 -5.08
N ILE A 43 -1.06 13.88 -4.22
CA ILE A 43 -0.59 15.24 -4.42
C ILE A 43 0.91 15.30 -4.18
N PHE A 44 1.60 16.08 -5.02
CA PHE A 44 3.01 16.39 -4.88
C PHE A 44 3.20 17.90 -4.88
N LEU A 45 3.88 18.41 -3.84
CA LEU A 45 4.24 19.80 -3.66
C LEU A 45 5.76 19.91 -3.76
N SER A 46 6.23 20.54 -4.83
CA SER A 46 7.65 20.85 -5.04
C SER A 46 8.03 22.19 -4.43
N ASP A 47 9.32 22.43 -4.19
CA ASP A 47 9.80 23.79 -3.85
C ASP A 47 9.60 24.78 -4.99
N LYS A 48 9.57 24.30 -6.24
CA LYS A 48 9.18 25.10 -7.40
C LYS A 48 7.70 24.87 -7.68
N ARG A 49 6.89 25.92 -7.49
CA ARG A 49 5.42 25.84 -7.58
C ARG A 49 4.92 25.25 -8.90
N GLU A 50 5.58 25.54 -10.02
CA GLU A 50 5.25 25.01 -11.36
C GLU A 50 5.37 23.49 -11.50
N TYR A 51 6.13 22.82 -10.61
CA TYR A 51 6.23 21.36 -10.59
C TYR A 51 5.29 20.72 -9.58
N SER A 52 4.55 21.51 -8.79
CA SER A 52 3.53 20.98 -7.90
C SER A 52 2.31 20.58 -8.70
N HIS A 53 1.79 19.38 -8.47
CA HIS A 53 0.66 18.84 -9.21
C HIS A 53 -0.06 17.79 -8.37
N SER A 54 -1.32 17.55 -8.69
CA SER A 54 -2.00 16.34 -8.24
C SER A 54 -1.91 15.27 -9.32
N PHE A 55 -2.11 14.01 -8.95
CA PHE A 55 -1.93 12.91 -9.88
C PHE A 55 -2.84 11.73 -9.55
N ILE A 56 -3.05 10.88 -10.55
CA ILE A 56 -3.56 9.52 -10.38
C ILE A 56 -2.65 8.59 -11.16
N GLN A 57 -2.02 7.63 -10.49
CA GLN A 57 -1.36 6.51 -11.17
C GLN A 57 -2.37 5.39 -11.39
N VAL A 58 -2.48 4.87 -12.61
CA VAL A 58 -3.33 3.72 -12.92
C VAL A 58 -2.45 2.56 -13.32
N ILE A 59 -2.53 1.46 -12.57
CA ILE A 59 -1.72 0.25 -12.77
C ILE A 59 -2.64 -0.86 -13.24
N LYS A 60 -2.26 -1.52 -14.34
CA LYS A 60 -2.99 -2.63 -14.93
C LYS A 60 -2.14 -3.89 -14.82
N ALA A 61 -2.49 -4.77 -13.89
CA ALA A 61 -1.64 -5.89 -13.52
C ALA A 61 -1.37 -6.83 -14.70
N LYS A 62 -2.41 -7.17 -15.47
CA LYS A 62 -2.34 -8.16 -16.56
C LYS A 62 -1.43 -7.70 -17.68
N GLU A 63 -1.51 -6.43 -18.03
CA GLU A 63 -0.73 -5.79 -19.09
C GLU A 63 0.68 -5.41 -18.62
N SER A 64 0.99 -5.51 -17.32
CA SER A 64 2.24 -5.02 -16.73
C SER A 64 2.56 -3.58 -17.18
N SER A 65 1.53 -2.74 -17.16
CA SER A 65 1.64 -1.34 -17.57
C SER A 65 1.01 -0.41 -16.55
N PHE A 66 1.49 0.83 -16.54
CA PHE A 66 0.94 1.89 -15.73
C PHE A 66 0.92 3.21 -16.50
N GLU A 67 0.09 4.14 -16.03
CA GLU A 67 0.06 5.51 -16.53
C GLU A 67 0.07 6.50 -15.36
N TYR A 68 0.87 7.56 -15.49
CA TYR A 68 0.95 8.67 -14.53
C TYR A 68 0.20 9.88 -15.07
N ILE A 69 -1.02 10.08 -14.61
CA ILE A 69 -1.90 11.15 -15.10
C ILE A 69 -1.75 12.36 -14.18
N LYS A 70 -1.26 13.47 -14.73
CA LYS A 70 -1.13 14.74 -14.02
C LYS A 70 -2.41 15.56 -14.12
N PHE A 71 -2.72 16.21 -13.02
CA PHE A 71 -3.80 17.18 -12.86
C PHE A 71 -3.23 18.47 -12.28
N GLU A 72 -3.99 19.56 -12.36
CA GLU A 72 -3.57 20.78 -11.70
C GLU A 72 -3.53 20.56 -10.17
N LYS A 73 -2.62 21.26 -9.49
CA LYS A 73 -2.49 21.14 -8.02
C LYS A 73 -3.82 21.49 -7.32
N ASP A 74 -4.57 22.46 -7.85
CA ASP A 74 -5.83 22.94 -7.26
C ASP A 74 -7.04 22.02 -7.57
N ASP A 75 -6.87 20.99 -8.40
CA ASP A 75 -7.88 19.94 -8.60
C ASP A 75 -7.98 18.99 -7.40
N PHE A 76 -6.94 18.95 -6.55
CA PHE A 76 -6.92 18.13 -5.35
C PHE A 76 -7.66 18.80 -4.19
N ARG A 77 -8.58 18.06 -3.58
CA ARG A 77 -9.29 18.47 -2.36
C ARG A 77 -9.34 17.32 -1.38
N ALA A 78 -9.19 17.62 -0.09
CA ALA A 78 -9.32 16.63 0.97
C ALA A 78 -10.28 17.14 2.07
N ARG A 79 -11.05 16.22 2.66
CA ARG A 79 -11.88 16.53 3.83
C ARG A 79 -11.04 16.50 5.11
N LYS A 80 -11.38 17.36 6.07
CA LYS A 80 -10.60 17.54 7.32
C LYS A 80 -10.87 16.47 8.38
N SER A 81 -12.09 15.94 8.42
CA SER A 81 -12.57 15.06 9.50
C SER A 81 -12.75 13.59 9.08
N GLU A 82 -12.57 13.29 7.79
CA GLU A 82 -12.72 11.94 7.26
C GLU A 82 -11.77 11.72 6.08
N PHE A 83 -11.39 10.47 5.83
CA PHE A 83 -10.62 10.13 4.64
C PHE A 83 -11.55 10.16 3.43
N HIS A 84 -11.51 11.30 2.74
CA HIS A 84 -12.15 11.54 1.46
C HIS A 84 -11.29 12.54 0.69
N ILE A 85 -10.84 12.14 -0.49
CA ILE A 85 -10.07 12.98 -1.41
C ILE A 85 -10.76 13.05 -2.76
N ASP A 86 -10.70 14.20 -3.40
CA ASP A 86 -11.17 14.43 -4.76
C ASP A 86 -10.01 14.94 -5.63
N ILE A 87 -9.93 14.48 -6.87
CA ILE A 87 -8.99 14.97 -7.91
C ILE A 87 -9.79 15.15 -9.20
N GLY A 88 -10.11 16.41 -9.52
CA GLY A 88 -11.02 16.74 -10.62
C GLY A 88 -12.39 16.09 -10.39
N GLU A 89 -12.82 15.21 -11.31
CA GLU A 89 -14.10 14.49 -11.20
C GLU A 89 -14.03 13.14 -10.46
N ASN A 90 -12.84 12.76 -9.99
CA ASN A 90 -12.56 11.51 -9.28
C ASN A 90 -12.68 11.70 -7.77
N SER A 91 -13.08 10.65 -7.06
CA SER A 91 -13.27 10.68 -5.60
C SER A 91 -12.84 9.37 -4.96
N PHE A 92 -12.13 9.42 -3.84
CA PHE A 92 -11.59 8.24 -3.16
C PHE A 92 -11.80 8.34 -1.65
N SER A 93 -12.26 7.25 -1.04
CA SER A 93 -12.49 7.11 0.40
C SER A 93 -12.48 5.62 0.76
N LEU A 94 -12.58 5.27 2.05
CA LEU A 94 -12.75 3.88 2.45
C LEU A 94 -14.16 3.32 2.22
N ASN A 95 -15.14 4.15 1.88
CA ASN A 95 -16.52 3.70 1.63
C ASN A 95 -16.87 3.62 0.15
N LYS A 96 -16.16 4.38 -0.70
CA LYS A 96 -16.39 4.42 -2.14
C LYS A 96 -15.20 4.96 -2.92
N MET A 97 -15.16 4.61 -4.19
CA MET A 97 -14.29 5.19 -5.21
C MET A 97 -15.10 5.52 -6.45
N LYS A 98 -15.08 6.79 -6.87
CA LYS A 98 -15.67 7.28 -8.11
C LYS A 98 -14.54 7.57 -9.11
N LEU A 99 -14.64 6.97 -10.28
CA LEU A 99 -13.68 7.13 -11.36
C LEU A 99 -14.33 7.83 -12.55
N ASN A 100 -13.62 8.81 -13.08
CA ASN A 100 -13.76 9.36 -14.42
C ASN A 100 -12.34 9.60 -14.96
N ILE A 101 -11.67 8.52 -15.35
CA ILE A 101 -10.27 8.51 -15.78
C ILE A 101 -10.19 8.12 -17.23
N LYS A 102 -9.39 8.85 -18.00
CA LYS A 102 -8.99 8.49 -19.36
C LYS A 102 -7.47 8.33 -19.41
N CYS A 103 -7.04 7.10 -19.68
CA CYS A 103 -5.68 6.72 -20.01
C CYS A 103 -5.48 6.79 -21.53
N LYS A 104 -4.26 6.53 -22.01
CA LYS A 104 -3.94 6.47 -23.45
C LYS A 104 -4.79 5.46 -24.21
N GLU A 105 -4.94 4.26 -23.66
CA GLU A 105 -5.62 3.13 -24.31
C GLU A 105 -6.94 2.75 -23.64
N ASP A 106 -7.15 3.19 -22.39
CA ASP A 106 -8.28 2.77 -21.57
C ASP A 106 -9.03 3.96 -20.97
N SER A 107 -10.29 3.73 -20.60
CA SER A 107 -11.09 4.67 -19.82
C SER A 107 -11.84 3.94 -18.72
N PHE A 108 -11.95 4.57 -17.55
CA PHE A 108 -12.60 4.03 -16.36
C PHE A 108 -13.66 5.02 -15.90
N PHE A 109 -14.93 4.61 -15.94
CA PHE A 109 -16.06 5.46 -15.57
C PHE A 109 -17.05 4.72 -14.68
N GLY A 110 -17.31 5.22 -13.48
CA GLY A 110 -18.34 4.67 -12.60
C GLY A 110 -18.02 4.85 -11.12
N THR A 111 -18.72 4.12 -10.27
CA THR A 111 -18.53 4.17 -8.82
C THR A 111 -18.56 2.77 -8.24
N LEU A 112 -17.55 2.46 -7.43
CA LEU A 112 -17.49 1.26 -6.61
C LEU A 112 -17.72 1.67 -5.15
N TYR A 113 -18.45 0.83 -4.43
CA TYR A 113 -18.67 0.96 -3.00
C TYR A 113 -17.88 -0.13 -2.28
N PHE A 114 -17.40 0.18 -1.08
CA PHE A 114 -16.61 -0.73 -0.29
C PHE A 114 -17.32 -1.05 1.01
N LYS A 115 -17.38 -2.34 1.35
CA LYS A 115 -18.03 -2.88 2.54
C LYS A 115 -17.06 -3.75 3.32
N ASP A 116 -17.41 -4.04 4.57
CA ASP A 116 -16.66 -4.97 5.43
C ASP A 116 -15.16 -4.63 5.50
N ILE A 117 -14.86 -3.34 5.64
CA ILE A 117 -13.48 -2.84 5.71
C ILE A 117 -12.81 -3.33 6.99
N VAL A 118 -11.75 -4.11 6.82
CA VAL A 118 -10.85 -4.49 7.91
C VAL A 118 -9.68 -3.52 7.92
N LYS A 119 -9.64 -2.63 8.90
CA LYS A 119 -8.51 -1.70 9.09
C LYS A 119 -7.36 -2.37 9.82
N TRP A 120 -6.17 -1.79 9.70
CA TRP A 120 -5.07 -2.11 10.61
C TRP A 120 -5.47 -1.77 12.05
N PRO A 121 -5.41 -2.72 13.02
CA PRO A 121 -5.79 -2.46 14.39
C PRO A 121 -4.97 -1.35 15.04
N ASP A 122 -5.70 -0.40 15.61
CA ASP A 122 -5.16 0.85 16.10
C ASP A 122 -5.37 0.97 17.63
N SER A 123 -4.52 1.75 18.30
CA SER A 123 -4.72 2.19 19.68
C SER A 123 -4.26 3.64 19.84
N PHE A 124 -4.75 4.31 20.88
CA PHE A 124 -4.35 5.68 21.18
C PHE A 124 -2.82 5.88 21.28
N ILE A 125 -2.10 4.89 21.84
CA ILE A 125 -0.65 4.95 22.03
C ILE A 125 0.09 4.57 20.74
N ASN A 126 -0.50 3.71 19.91
CA ASN A 126 0.06 3.26 18.65
C ASN A 126 -0.94 3.50 17.50
N PRO A 127 -1.08 4.77 17.05
CA PRO A 127 -1.89 5.16 15.89
C PRO A 127 -1.45 4.43 14.62
N GLY A 128 -2.34 3.65 14.02
CA GLY A 128 -2.17 2.98 12.72
C GLY A 128 -1.02 1.98 12.62
N SER A 129 -0.59 1.72 11.38
CA SER A 129 0.46 0.73 11.09
C SER A 129 1.82 1.14 11.61
N MET A 130 2.17 2.43 11.50
CA MET A 130 3.41 2.97 12.05
C MET A 130 3.41 3.15 13.58
N GLY A 131 2.26 3.01 14.25
CA GLY A 131 2.16 3.08 15.70
C GLY A 131 2.77 4.35 16.28
N PHE A 132 3.59 4.20 17.33
CA PHE A 132 4.26 5.32 17.98
C PHE A 132 5.06 6.23 17.03
N TYR A 133 5.57 5.72 15.90
CA TYR A 133 6.36 6.53 14.97
C TYR A 133 5.56 7.66 14.30
N ASN A 134 4.23 7.58 14.27
CA ASN A 134 3.39 8.69 13.79
C ASN A 134 3.50 9.96 14.66
N TYR A 135 3.95 9.84 15.91
CA TYR A 135 4.21 10.99 16.78
C TYR A 135 5.56 11.67 16.51
N LEU A 136 6.48 11.02 15.79
CA LEU A 136 7.76 11.61 15.40
C LEU A 136 7.53 12.52 14.20
N ASN A 137 8.12 13.71 14.16
CA ASN A 137 7.90 14.70 13.09
C ASN A 137 9.07 14.79 12.07
N PHE A 138 10.07 13.95 12.22
CA PHE A 138 11.33 14.00 11.45
C PHE A 138 11.51 12.82 10.47
N MET A 139 10.53 11.91 10.38
CA MET A 139 10.62 10.79 9.44
C MET A 139 10.49 11.31 8.00
N GLN A 140 11.28 10.75 7.09
CA GLN A 140 11.24 11.14 5.68
C GLN A 140 9.97 10.66 4.98
N CYS A 141 9.49 9.48 5.36
CA CYS A 141 8.29 8.82 4.86
C CYS A 141 7.51 8.26 6.05
N TYR A 142 6.20 8.37 5.97
CA TYR A 142 5.25 7.70 6.83
C TYR A 142 4.36 6.80 5.97
N SER A 143 3.87 5.71 6.55
CA SER A 143 2.99 4.75 5.90
C SER A 143 1.81 4.43 6.81
N GLN A 144 0.66 4.15 6.21
CA GLN A 144 -0.56 3.72 6.86
C GLN A 144 -1.28 2.67 6.02
N VAL A 145 -1.50 1.48 6.60
CA VAL A 145 -2.39 0.47 5.99
C VAL A 145 -3.84 0.80 6.38
N CYS A 146 -4.52 1.56 5.51
CA CYS A 146 -5.88 2.02 5.76
C CYS A 146 -6.91 0.89 5.73
N ALA A 147 -6.73 -0.10 4.84
CA ALA A 147 -7.58 -1.29 4.74
C ALA A 147 -6.75 -2.52 4.35
N LEU A 148 -6.68 -3.50 5.25
CA LEU A 148 -6.12 -4.83 4.98
C LEU A 148 -7.02 -5.61 4.04
N HIS A 149 -8.33 -5.48 4.20
CA HIS A 149 -9.36 -6.16 3.42
C HIS A 149 -10.59 -5.27 3.25
N GLY A 150 -11.38 -5.55 2.21
CA GLY A 150 -12.69 -4.96 1.98
C GLY A 150 -13.38 -5.62 0.80
N ASN A 151 -14.70 -5.67 0.83
CA ASN A 151 -15.54 -6.21 -0.23
C ASN A 151 -15.99 -5.10 -1.18
N ILE A 152 -15.83 -5.32 -2.48
CA ILE A 152 -16.27 -4.37 -3.51
C ILE A 152 -17.72 -4.67 -3.90
N VAL A 153 -18.52 -3.62 -4.09
CA VAL A 153 -19.89 -3.68 -4.61
C VAL A 153 -20.05 -2.65 -5.73
N GLY A 154 -20.62 -3.09 -6.85
CA GLY A 154 -20.96 -2.26 -8.00
C GLY A 154 -20.09 -2.52 -9.21
N SER A 155 -20.36 -1.77 -10.27
CA SER A 155 -19.75 -1.94 -11.57
C SER A 155 -19.16 -0.63 -12.07
N ILE A 156 -18.11 -0.73 -12.88
CA ILE A 156 -17.57 0.39 -13.64
C ILE A 156 -17.56 0.06 -15.12
N ARG A 157 -17.66 1.09 -15.95
CA ARG A 157 -17.42 0.97 -17.38
C ARG A 157 -15.92 1.07 -17.62
N ILE A 158 -15.33 0.02 -18.19
CA ILE A 158 -13.98 0.00 -18.69
C ILE A 158 -14.08 0.02 -20.22
N ASN A 159 -13.66 1.13 -20.82
CA ASN A 159 -13.91 1.41 -22.25
C ASN A 159 -15.40 1.38 -22.58
N HIS A 160 -15.80 0.43 -23.43
CA HIS A 160 -17.19 0.23 -23.85
C HIS A 160 -17.88 -0.93 -23.09
N LYS A 161 -17.19 -1.57 -22.13
CA LYS A 161 -17.71 -2.73 -21.40
C LYS A 161 -18.03 -2.37 -19.95
N ILE A 162 -19.18 -2.80 -19.46
CA ILE A 162 -19.51 -2.74 -18.03
C ILE A 162 -18.91 -3.97 -17.36
N VAL A 163 -18.11 -3.75 -16.33
CA VAL A 163 -17.46 -4.80 -15.54
C VAL A 163 -17.97 -4.71 -14.11
N ASP A 164 -18.54 -5.81 -13.61
CA ASP A 164 -19.06 -5.91 -12.25
C ASP A 164 -17.99 -6.40 -11.28
N PHE A 165 -17.58 -5.52 -10.36
CA PHE A 165 -16.59 -5.85 -9.33
C PHE A 165 -17.25 -6.39 -8.05
N THR A 166 -18.56 -6.63 -8.03
CA THR A 166 -19.26 -7.13 -6.84
C THR A 166 -18.68 -8.46 -6.37
N GLY A 167 -18.29 -8.53 -5.09
CA GLY A 167 -17.57 -9.68 -4.50
C GLY A 167 -16.06 -9.66 -4.75
N GLY A 168 -15.54 -8.61 -5.38
CA GLY A 168 -14.11 -8.34 -5.50
C GLY A 168 -13.49 -7.88 -4.18
N LYS A 169 -12.16 -7.82 -4.15
CA LYS A 169 -11.38 -7.48 -2.95
C LYS A 169 -10.68 -6.14 -3.07
N LEU A 170 -10.67 -5.39 -1.97
CA LEU A 170 -9.99 -4.11 -1.79
C LEU A 170 -8.79 -4.26 -0.86
N TYR A 171 -7.71 -3.56 -1.18
CA TYR A 171 -6.64 -3.20 -0.26
C TYR A 171 -6.34 -1.71 -0.38
N VAL A 172 -6.11 -1.03 0.74
CA VAL A 172 -5.75 0.40 0.75
C VAL A 172 -4.56 0.66 1.66
N GLU A 173 -3.51 1.27 1.11
CA GLU A 173 -2.36 1.77 1.86
C GLU A 173 -2.05 3.19 1.44
N LYS A 174 -1.38 3.95 2.30
CA LYS A 174 -1.11 5.36 2.09
C LYS A 174 0.28 5.70 2.57
N ASN A 175 1.01 6.48 1.77
CA ASN A 175 2.30 7.03 2.16
C ASN A 175 2.27 8.56 2.11
N TRP A 176 2.99 9.22 3.03
CA TRP A 176 3.17 10.68 3.01
C TRP A 176 4.52 11.09 3.58
N GLY A 177 4.99 12.29 3.25
CA GLY A 177 6.26 12.80 3.76
C GLY A 177 6.99 13.63 2.71
N LYS A 178 8.32 13.56 2.73
CA LYS A 178 9.20 14.26 1.77
C LYS A 178 9.69 13.33 0.66
N ASN A 179 10.19 12.16 1.05
CA ASN A 179 10.80 11.19 0.16
C ASN A 179 10.43 9.78 0.60
N PHE A 180 10.36 8.84 -0.33
CA PHE A 180 10.36 7.42 0.03
C PHE A 180 11.72 7.00 0.65
N PRO A 181 11.77 5.90 1.43
CA PRO A 181 13.03 5.34 1.92
C PRO A 181 14.01 5.09 0.77
N TYR A 182 15.32 5.16 1.03
CA TYR A 182 16.33 4.92 -0.03
C TYR A 182 16.24 3.50 -0.58
N SER A 183 16.18 2.52 0.32
CA SER A 183 15.97 1.11 0.01
C SER A 183 14.77 0.58 0.77
N TYR A 184 13.90 -0.17 0.10
CA TYR A 184 12.77 -0.84 0.74
C TYR A 184 12.29 -2.07 -0.05
N ILE A 185 11.57 -2.94 0.66
CA ILE A 185 10.78 -4.05 0.13
C ILE A 185 9.34 -3.82 0.59
N TRP A 186 8.38 -3.90 -0.33
CA TRP A 186 6.96 -3.94 0.00
C TRP A 186 6.33 -5.20 -0.61
N ILE A 187 5.54 -5.91 0.20
CA ILE A 187 4.83 -7.11 -0.21
C ILE A 187 3.39 -7.00 0.31
N GLN A 188 2.44 -7.20 -0.59
CA GLN A 188 1.01 -7.19 -0.28
C GLN A 188 0.32 -8.38 -0.94
N GLY A 189 -0.58 -9.03 -0.22
CA GLY A 189 -1.44 -10.06 -0.80
C GLY A 189 -2.74 -10.21 -0.05
N ASN A 190 -3.88 -10.22 -0.75
CA ASN A 190 -5.21 -10.46 -0.19
C ASN A 190 -6.02 -11.48 -1.02
N CYS A 191 -5.34 -12.19 -1.93
CA CYS A 191 -5.94 -13.10 -2.92
C CYS A 191 -5.57 -14.56 -2.66
N PHE A 192 -5.69 -14.98 -1.41
CA PHE A 192 -5.42 -16.35 -1.00
C PHE A 192 -6.44 -17.35 -1.55
N GLU A 193 -6.00 -18.58 -1.76
CA GLU A 193 -6.83 -19.71 -2.20
C GLU A 193 -7.85 -20.13 -1.13
N ASN A 194 -7.46 -20.03 0.15
CA ASN A 194 -8.25 -20.49 1.28
C ASN A 194 -8.37 -19.37 2.33
N GLY A 195 -9.60 -19.15 2.80
CA GLY A 195 -9.90 -18.21 3.88
C GLY A 195 -9.88 -16.73 3.49
N GLU A 196 -10.29 -15.90 4.44
CA GLU A 196 -10.19 -14.45 4.36
C GLU A 196 -8.84 -14.04 4.94
N VAL A 197 -7.84 -13.97 4.07
CA VAL A 197 -6.45 -13.68 4.46
C VAL A 197 -5.93 -12.47 3.71
N SER A 198 -5.27 -11.58 4.45
CA SER A 198 -4.57 -10.42 3.90
C SER A 198 -3.23 -10.21 4.60
N LEU A 199 -2.18 -9.96 3.82
CA LEU A 199 -0.83 -9.70 4.26
C LEU A 199 -0.41 -8.31 3.74
N SER A 200 0.16 -7.51 4.63
CA SER A 200 0.94 -6.32 4.32
C SER A 200 2.30 -6.45 4.99
N CYS A 201 3.37 -6.16 4.26
CA CYS A 201 4.74 -6.28 4.71
C CYS A 201 5.57 -5.17 4.08
N SER A 202 5.95 -4.18 4.90
CA SER A 202 6.80 -3.06 4.50
C SER A 202 8.10 -3.14 5.28
N ILE A 203 9.22 -3.15 4.59
CA ILE A 203 10.57 -3.22 5.16
C ILE A 203 11.38 -2.10 4.54
N GLY A 204 12.01 -1.25 5.32
CA GLY A 204 12.73 -0.09 4.78
C GLY A 204 13.92 0.33 5.62
N HIS A 205 14.90 0.90 4.94
CA HIS A 205 16.00 1.59 5.60
C HIS A 205 15.50 2.93 6.16
N VAL A 206 15.54 3.09 7.48
CA VAL A 206 15.06 4.28 8.17
C VAL A 206 16.24 5.08 8.70
N PRO A 207 16.49 6.29 8.17
CA PRO A 207 17.41 7.23 8.80
C PRO A 207 16.86 7.67 10.16
N PHE A 208 17.68 7.58 11.21
CA PHE A 208 17.29 7.93 12.57
C PHE A 208 18.38 8.75 13.25
N LEU A 209 18.21 10.08 13.25
CA LEU A 209 19.17 11.03 13.80
C LEU A 209 20.58 10.84 13.21
N PHE A 210 21.52 10.29 13.98
CA PHE A 210 22.91 10.05 13.60
C PHE A 210 23.20 8.60 13.18
N THR A 211 22.18 7.74 13.15
CA THR A 211 22.29 6.33 12.74
C THR A 211 21.18 5.99 11.74
N SER A 212 21.09 4.71 11.38
CA SER A 212 19.96 4.16 10.66
C SER A 212 19.66 2.75 11.15
N PHE A 213 18.44 2.28 10.88
CA PHE A 213 18.03 0.91 11.18
C PHE A 213 17.08 0.38 10.10
N THR A 214 16.97 -0.94 10.00
CA THR A 214 15.96 -1.60 9.16
C THR A 214 14.64 -1.64 9.92
N GLY A 215 13.73 -0.73 9.57
CA GLY A 215 12.37 -0.69 10.11
C GLY A 215 11.47 -1.63 9.32
N PHE A 216 10.56 -2.32 10.00
CA PHE A 216 9.57 -3.16 9.32
C PHE A 216 8.21 -3.14 10.00
N LEU A 217 7.17 -3.27 9.17
CA LEU A 217 5.77 -3.28 9.52
C LEU A 217 5.10 -4.45 8.78
N ILE A 218 4.84 -5.54 9.49
CA ILE A 218 4.23 -6.73 8.92
C ILE A 218 2.95 -7.03 9.68
N GLY A 219 1.85 -7.12 8.95
CA GLY A 219 0.54 -7.47 9.47
C GLY A 219 -0.08 -8.55 8.61
N ILE A 220 -0.55 -9.62 9.25
CA ILE A 220 -1.35 -10.65 8.59
C ILE A 220 -2.69 -10.78 9.30
N TYR A 221 -3.76 -10.66 8.54
CA TYR A 221 -5.12 -10.93 8.96
C TYR A 221 -5.53 -12.30 8.45
N VAL A 222 -6.07 -13.15 9.31
CA VAL A 222 -6.52 -14.51 9.00
C VAL A 222 -7.87 -14.75 9.66
N ASN A 223 -8.93 -14.84 8.86
CA ASN A 223 -10.27 -15.26 9.29
C ASN A 223 -10.78 -14.56 10.57
N GLY A 224 -10.66 -13.23 10.64
CA GLY A 224 -11.12 -12.43 11.79
C GLY A 224 -10.02 -12.05 12.78
N GLU A 225 -8.86 -12.71 12.75
CA GLU A 225 -7.76 -12.47 13.68
C GLU A 225 -6.60 -11.72 13.02
N PHE A 226 -5.95 -10.82 13.76
CA PHE A 226 -4.82 -10.02 13.27
C PHE A 226 -3.54 -10.29 14.04
N TYR A 227 -2.47 -10.58 13.30
CA TYR A 227 -1.15 -10.90 13.83
C TYR A 227 -0.13 -9.89 13.32
N LYS A 228 0.63 -9.29 14.24
CA LYS A 228 1.53 -8.17 13.96
C LYS A 228 2.98 -8.48 14.29
N PHE A 229 3.87 -8.15 13.36
CA PHE A 229 5.32 -8.19 13.53
C PHE A 229 5.90 -6.85 13.12
N THR A 230 6.41 -6.09 14.07
CA THR A 230 6.90 -4.72 13.86
C THR A 230 8.17 -4.48 14.65
N THR A 231 8.96 -3.50 14.24
CA THR A 231 10.09 -3.04 15.07
C THR A 231 9.63 -2.59 16.46
N ILE A 232 8.44 -2.00 16.59
CA ILE A 232 7.91 -1.47 17.87
C ILE A 232 7.55 -2.59 18.86
N ASN A 233 6.98 -3.71 18.40
CA ASN A 233 6.64 -4.84 19.30
C ASN A 233 7.80 -5.84 19.48
N ARG A 234 9.04 -5.40 19.18
CA ARG A 234 10.27 -6.17 19.35
C ARG A 234 10.25 -7.51 18.60
N SER A 235 9.59 -7.55 17.45
CA SER A 235 9.76 -8.65 16.53
C SER A 235 11.18 -8.66 15.96
N THR A 236 11.61 -9.82 15.49
CA THR A 236 12.80 -9.99 14.66
C THR A 236 12.40 -10.33 13.23
N ILE A 237 13.27 -10.01 12.29
CA ILE A 237 13.09 -10.31 10.87
C ILE A 237 14.38 -10.92 10.30
N SER A 238 14.24 -11.84 9.35
CA SER A 238 15.31 -12.39 8.52
C SER A 238 14.86 -12.33 7.06
N ILE A 239 15.75 -11.92 6.17
CA ILE A 239 15.48 -11.79 4.74
C ILE A 239 16.56 -12.55 3.98
N ASN A 240 16.14 -13.49 3.14
CA ASN A 240 17.05 -14.28 2.32
C ASN A 240 16.62 -14.25 0.87
N PHE A 241 17.59 -14.17 -0.03
CA PHE A 241 17.39 -14.26 -1.47
C PHE A 241 18.04 -15.54 -1.96
N GLU A 242 17.23 -16.43 -2.53
CA GLU A 242 17.70 -17.69 -3.12
C GLU A 242 17.20 -17.76 -4.56
N GLU A 243 18.12 -17.84 -5.52
CA GLU A 243 17.81 -17.83 -6.96
C GLU A 243 16.91 -16.64 -7.37
N LYS A 244 15.60 -16.91 -7.57
CA LYS A 244 14.55 -15.95 -7.97
C LYS A 244 13.46 -15.84 -6.90
N LYS A 245 13.76 -16.21 -5.66
CA LYS A 245 12.85 -16.21 -4.52
C LYS A 245 13.35 -15.27 -3.45
N LEU A 246 12.41 -14.61 -2.80
CA LEU A 246 12.64 -13.85 -1.58
C LEU A 246 11.93 -14.56 -0.43
N PHE A 247 12.65 -14.81 0.65
CA PHE A 247 12.10 -15.33 1.90
C PHE A 247 12.14 -14.23 2.95
N VAL A 248 10.98 -13.94 3.54
CA VAL A 248 10.83 -13.05 4.69
C VAL A 248 10.33 -13.88 5.86
N GLU A 249 11.11 -13.94 6.93
CA GLU A 249 10.76 -14.63 8.16
C GLU A 249 10.66 -13.62 9.30
N ALA A 250 9.52 -13.56 9.97
CA ALA A 250 9.27 -12.64 11.07
C ALA A 250 8.83 -13.41 12.32
N SER A 251 9.29 -12.97 13.49
CA SER A 251 9.20 -13.75 14.71
C SER A 251 8.97 -12.84 15.91
N ASN A 252 8.07 -13.22 16.83
CA ASN A 252 7.96 -12.60 18.15
C ASN A 252 7.79 -13.69 19.23
N LYS A 253 7.45 -13.32 20.45
CA LYS A 253 7.29 -14.27 21.56
C LYS A 253 6.17 -15.30 21.36
N ASP A 254 5.15 -14.97 20.56
CA ASP A 254 3.92 -15.76 20.42
C ASP A 254 3.86 -16.46 19.05
N TYR A 255 4.35 -15.82 17.99
CA TYR A 255 4.12 -16.23 16.61
C TYR A 255 5.39 -16.27 15.76
N PHE A 256 5.34 -17.09 14.71
CA PHE A 256 6.32 -17.13 13.62
C PHE A 256 5.59 -17.03 12.27
N LEU A 257 6.08 -16.17 11.40
CA LEU A 257 5.57 -15.95 10.06
C LEU A 257 6.69 -16.19 9.04
N LYS A 258 6.41 -17.01 8.04
CA LYS A 258 7.28 -17.21 6.87
C LYS A 258 6.52 -16.86 5.60
N VAL A 259 7.11 -15.98 4.80
CA VAL A 259 6.59 -15.54 3.50
C VAL A 259 7.63 -15.86 2.44
N GLU A 260 7.32 -16.80 1.56
CA GLU A 260 8.08 -17.03 0.33
C GLU A 260 7.42 -16.24 -0.79
N VAL A 261 8.22 -15.44 -1.49
CA VAL A 261 7.81 -14.52 -2.54
C VAL A 261 8.36 -15.01 -3.87
N LEU A 262 7.45 -15.20 -4.82
CA LEU A 262 7.71 -15.59 -6.20
C LEU A 262 7.29 -14.45 -7.12
N ASN A 263 8.21 -13.93 -7.92
CA ASN A 263 7.96 -12.84 -8.85
C ASN A 263 8.50 -13.16 -10.25
N LYS A 264 7.98 -12.44 -11.25
CA LYS A 264 8.43 -12.53 -12.64
C LYS A 264 9.05 -11.20 -13.06
N GLU A 265 10.33 -11.21 -13.35
CA GLU A 265 11.11 -9.99 -13.66
C GLU A 265 10.46 -9.12 -14.76
N GLY A 266 9.93 -9.74 -15.82
CA GLY A 266 9.27 -9.03 -16.93
C GLY A 266 7.90 -8.42 -16.60
N THR A 267 7.41 -8.53 -15.36
CA THR A 267 6.13 -7.94 -14.93
C THR A 267 6.29 -6.68 -14.09
N PHE A 268 7.53 -6.27 -13.79
CA PHE A 268 7.79 -5.09 -12.98
C PHE A 268 7.68 -3.80 -13.80
N MET A 269 7.13 -2.78 -13.15
CA MET A 269 6.94 -1.44 -13.67
C MET A 269 7.64 -0.44 -12.74
N ASN A 270 8.25 0.59 -13.29
CA ASN A 270 8.88 1.65 -12.50
C ASN A 270 7.89 2.79 -12.28
N LEU A 271 7.06 2.66 -11.25
CA LEU A 271 6.08 3.64 -10.84
C LEU A 271 6.74 4.91 -10.31
N TYR A 272 6.03 6.04 -10.38
CA TYR A 272 6.55 7.29 -9.87
C TYR A 272 6.43 7.33 -8.34
N ALA A 273 7.53 7.73 -7.71
CA ALA A 273 7.64 7.92 -6.28
C ALA A 273 8.45 9.18 -5.98
N PRO A 274 8.25 9.79 -4.81
CA PRO A 274 8.93 11.01 -4.40
C PRO A 274 10.41 10.75 -4.04
N ARG A 275 11.31 11.46 -4.73
CA ARG A 275 12.75 11.49 -4.45
C ARG A 275 13.29 12.87 -4.81
N ASP A 276 14.11 13.42 -3.93
CA ASP A 276 14.86 14.66 -4.15
C ASP A 276 13.98 15.80 -4.72
N ASN A 277 12.82 16.00 -4.09
CA ASN A 277 11.85 17.05 -4.45
C ASN A 277 11.31 16.92 -5.89
N SER A 278 11.19 15.69 -6.38
CA SER A 278 10.55 15.33 -7.65
C SER A 278 9.79 14.01 -7.55
N MET A 279 8.83 13.79 -8.44
CA MET A 279 8.23 12.46 -8.67
C MET A 279 9.03 11.78 -9.79
N VAL A 280 9.63 10.62 -9.50
CA VAL A 280 10.53 9.90 -10.43
C VAL A 280 10.21 8.40 -10.48
N PRO A 281 10.42 7.71 -11.62
CA PRO A 281 10.04 6.32 -11.80
C PRO A 281 11.03 5.36 -11.12
N ILE A 282 10.96 5.23 -9.79
CA ILE A 282 11.91 4.44 -8.97
C ILE A 282 11.24 3.34 -8.12
N ALA A 283 9.92 3.34 -8.04
CA ALA A 283 9.16 2.34 -7.31
C ALA A 283 8.92 1.14 -8.24
N ARG A 284 9.79 0.13 -8.16
CA ARG A 284 9.76 -1.01 -9.07
C ARG A 284 8.76 -2.03 -8.55
N GLU A 285 7.52 -1.96 -9.02
CA GLU A 285 6.37 -2.75 -8.55
C GLU A 285 5.89 -3.78 -9.58
N SER A 286 5.47 -4.96 -9.11
CA SER A 286 4.67 -5.93 -9.86
C SER A 286 3.41 -6.31 -9.09
N LEU A 287 2.29 -6.43 -9.80
CA LEU A 287 1.02 -6.96 -9.28
C LEU A 287 0.77 -8.43 -9.66
N GLN A 288 1.75 -9.10 -10.28
CA GLN A 288 1.68 -10.50 -10.69
C GLN A 288 2.48 -11.43 -9.77
N GLY A 289 2.78 -10.99 -8.56
CA GLY A 289 3.47 -11.78 -7.55
C GLY A 289 2.67 -13.00 -7.08
N SER A 290 3.37 -13.98 -6.53
CA SER A 290 2.77 -15.09 -5.79
C SER A 290 3.45 -15.26 -4.45
N LEU A 291 2.67 -15.60 -3.42
CA LEU A 291 3.17 -15.78 -2.06
C LEU A 291 2.83 -17.18 -1.57
N ILE A 292 3.75 -17.80 -0.83
CA ILE A 292 3.46 -18.94 0.03
C ILE A 292 3.67 -18.46 1.47
N VAL A 293 2.60 -18.52 2.27
CA VAL A 293 2.60 -17.95 3.62
C VAL A 293 2.32 -19.06 4.63
N ASN A 294 3.15 -19.11 5.67
CA ASN A 294 2.95 -19.96 6.85
C ASN A 294 2.94 -19.08 8.11
N LEU A 295 1.89 -19.18 8.91
CA LEU A 295 1.76 -18.52 10.21
C LEU A 295 1.58 -19.58 11.29
N TYR A 296 2.40 -19.51 12.32
CA TYR A 296 2.52 -20.53 13.35
C TYR A 296 2.40 -19.93 14.75
N ASP A 297 1.64 -20.59 15.64
CA ASP A 297 1.53 -20.29 17.07
C ASP A 297 2.58 -21.10 17.82
N LYS A 298 3.57 -20.41 18.40
CA LYS A 298 4.67 -21.05 19.13
C LYS A 298 4.26 -21.58 20.50
N LYS A 299 3.24 -20.99 21.11
CA LYS A 299 2.76 -21.40 22.44
C LYS A 299 1.90 -22.64 22.37
N LYS A 300 1.07 -22.73 21.33
CA LYS A 300 0.19 -23.87 21.07
C LYS A 300 0.85 -24.95 20.21
N ASP A 301 2.05 -24.69 19.72
CA ASP A 301 2.81 -25.59 18.84
C ASP A 301 2.01 -25.99 17.57
N CYS A 302 1.27 -25.05 16.98
CA CYS A 302 0.34 -25.37 15.88
C CYS A 302 0.37 -24.35 14.73
N MET A 303 0.07 -24.86 13.53
CA MET A 303 -0.05 -24.04 12.33
C MET A 303 -1.40 -23.31 12.34
N ILE A 304 -1.36 -21.98 12.39
CA ILE A 304 -2.57 -21.14 12.27
C ILE A 304 -3.02 -21.08 10.81
N PHE A 305 -2.08 -20.88 9.89
CA PHE A 305 -2.39 -20.72 8.49
C PHE A 305 -1.26 -21.21 7.59
N LYS A 306 -1.63 -21.88 6.50
CA LYS A 306 -0.76 -22.20 5.38
C LYS A 306 -1.54 -21.98 4.08
N GLY A 307 -1.04 -21.11 3.21
CA GLY A 307 -1.76 -20.82 1.98
C GLY A 307 -0.93 -20.13 0.91
N LYS A 308 -1.47 -20.17 -0.30
CA LYS A 308 -0.93 -19.50 -1.48
C LYS A 308 -1.77 -18.27 -1.80
N CYS A 309 -1.10 -17.16 -2.10
CA CYS A 309 -1.72 -15.95 -2.65
C CYS A 309 -1.24 -15.76 -4.08
N SER A 310 -2.15 -15.47 -4.99
CA SER A 310 -1.82 -15.01 -6.35
C SER A 310 -2.01 -13.50 -6.45
N TYR A 311 -1.48 -12.89 -7.50
CA TYR A 311 -1.60 -11.45 -7.77
C TYR A 311 -1.16 -10.58 -6.59
N ALA A 312 -0.07 -10.96 -5.92
CA ALA A 312 0.52 -10.17 -4.87
C ALA A 312 1.18 -8.90 -5.45
N GLY A 313 1.07 -7.80 -4.73
CA GLY A 313 1.89 -6.61 -4.96
C GLY A 313 3.28 -6.85 -4.39
N ILE A 314 4.31 -6.61 -5.19
CA ILE A 314 5.71 -6.75 -4.80
C ILE A 314 6.45 -5.52 -5.33
N GLU A 315 7.04 -4.74 -4.43
CA GLU A 315 7.84 -3.57 -4.78
C GLU A 315 9.24 -3.72 -4.20
N PHE A 316 10.24 -3.41 -5.04
CA PHE A 316 11.64 -3.35 -4.65
C PHE A 316 12.20 -1.99 -5.03
N SER A 317 12.98 -1.34 -4.16
CA SER A 317 13.63 -0.09 -4.53
C SER A 317 14.98 0.06 -3.84
N GLY A 318 15.87 0.81 -4.49
CA GLY A 318 17.23 1.04 -4.03
C GLY A 318 18.02 -0.26 -3.88
N ASP A 319 18.90 -0.28 -2.87
CA ASP A 319 19.70 -1.43 -2.50
C ASP A 319 18.94 -2.35 -1.53
N TYR A 320 17.78 -2.84 -1.99
CA TYR A 320 16.88 -3.66 -1.18
C TYR A 320 17.49 -5.01 -0.78
N LYS A 321 18.53 -5.48 -1.47
CA LYS A 321 19.22 -6.74 -1.15
C LYS A 321 20.06 -6.63 0.12
N ASN A 322 20.49 -5.43 0.47
CA ASN A 322 21.26 -5.15 1.68
C ASN A 322 20.37 -4.68 2.85
N LEU A 323 19.06 -4.93 2.79
CA LEU A 323 18.14 -4.71 3.91
C LEU A 323 18.22 -5.84 4.95
N VAL A 324 19.44 -6.20 5.40
CA VAL A 324 19.68 -7.12 6.54
C VAL A 324 20.97 -6.74 7.24
#